data_AF-A0A183NCM5-F1
#
_entry.id   AF-A0A183NCM5-F1
#
_cell.length_a   1.000
_cell.length_b   1.000
_cell.length_c   1.000
_cell.angle_alpha   90.00
_cell.angle_beta   90.00
_cell.angle_gamma   90.00
#
_symmetry.space_group_name_H-M   'P 1'
#
loop_
_entity.id
_entity.type
_entity.pdbx_description
1 polymer ?
#
loop_
_entity_poly.entity_id
_entity_poly.type
_entity_poly.pdbx_seq_one_letter_code
_entity_poly.pdbx_strand_id
1 'polypeptide(L)'
;SLQIFNFFILHGDKFLQSPDVYDNLYYELIRMHLLVENLYEYSLQHSTSTVMEIKDAASCVVLQLSTLRSIVNHFNAKIASFSTLNNVTSLTENQVNACSYIYIELSK
;
A
#
# COMPACT_ATOMS: atom_id res chain seq x y z
N SER A 1 11.30 10.88 2.03
CA SER A 1 10.36 10.61 0.92
C SER A 1 9.15 9.77 1.36
N LEU A 2 9.30 8.67 2.11
CA LEU A 2 8.15 7.84 2.57
C LEU A 2 7.14 8.56 3.47
N GLN A 3 7.61 9.50 4.30
CA GLN A 3 6.73 10.35 5.12
C GLN A 3 5.75 11.17 4.28
N ILE A 4 6.12 11.55 3.05
CA ILE A 4 5.24 12.28 2.13
C ILE A 4 4.12 11.34 1.67
N PHE A 5 4.41 10.07 1.35
CA PHE A 5 3.38 9.09 1.01
C PHE A 5 2.41 8.87 2.18
N ASN A 6 2.92 8.70 3.40
CA ASN A 6 2.06 8.57 4.58
C ASN A 6 1.21 9.83 4.81
N PHE A 7 1.74 11.02 4.53
CA PHE A 7 0.98 12.26 4.58
C PHE A 7 -0.18 12.27 3.58
N PHE A 8 0.06 11.90 2.32
CA PHE A 8 -1.01 11.80 1.31
C PHE A 8 -2.04 10.70 1.65
N ILE A 9 -1.61 9.59 2.24
CA ILE A 9 -2.51 8.51 2.66
C ILE A 9 -3.39 8.92 3.86
N LEU A 10 -2.81 9.61 4.85
CA LEU A 10 -3.51 9.92 6.10
C LEU A 10 -4.32 11.21 6.04
N HIS A 11 -3.97 12.11 5.12
CA HIS A 11 -4.53 13.46 5.07
C HIS A 11 -4.94 13.90 3.66
N GLY A 12 -4.71 13.09 2.62
CA GLY A 12 -4.98 13.47 1.23
C GLY A 12 -6.46 13.78 0.98
N ASP A 13 -7.36 13.14 1.70
CA ASP A 13 -8.80 13.42 1.72
C ASP A 13 -9.13 14.88 2.08
N LYS A 14 -8.25 15.57 2.82
CA LYS A 14 -8.46 16.95 3.27
C LYS A 14 -8.03 18.02 2.26
N PHE A 15 -7.23 17.68 1.26
CA PHE A 15 -6.62 18.70 0.39
C PHE A 15 -6.43 18.29 -1.07
N LEU A 16 -6.63 17.02 -1.42
CA LEU A 16 -6.65 16.61 -2.82
C LEU A 16 -7.93 17.11 -3.49
N GLN A 17 -7.78 17.60 -4.72
CA GLN A 17 -8.81 18.40 -5.40
C GLN A 17 -9.99 17.57 -5.91
N SER A 18 -9.82 16.26 -6.10
CA SER A 18 -10.91 15.36 -6.46
C SER A 18 -10.71 13.94 -5.92
N PRO A 19 -11.79 13.17 -5.71
CA PRO A 19 -11.73 11.75 -5.34
C PRO A 19 -10.93 10.90 -6.33
N ASP A 20 -10.95 11.23 -7.62
CA ASP A 20 -10.23 10.47 -8.65
C ASP A 20 -8.71 10.50 -8.46
N VAL A 21 -8.18 11.59 -7.89
CA VAL A 21 -6.74 11.69 -7.56
C VAL A 21 -6.38 10.70 -6.45
N TYR A 22 -7.30 10.46 -5.52
CA TYR A 22 -7.14 9.48 -4.46
C TYR A 22 -7.17 8.06 -5.04
N ASP A 23 -8.16 7.75 -5.89
CA ASP A 23 -8.26 6.44 -6.56
C ASP A 23 -7.00 6.09 -7.35
N ASN A 24 -6.48 7.05 -8.13
CA ASN A 24 -5.25 6.87 -8.90
C ASN A 24 -4.03 6.59 -8.00
N LEU A 25 -3.91 7.29 -6.87
CA LEU A 25 -2.82 7.06 -5.92
C LEU A 25 -2.85 5.64 -5.36
N TYR A 26 -4.03 5.16 -4.94
CA TYR A 26 -4.19 3.81 -4.41
C TYR A 26 -4.00 2.74 -5.47
N TYR A 27 -4.50 2.97 -6.68
CA TYR A 27 -4.29 2.07 -7.82
C TYR A 27 -2.79 1.88 -8.10
N GLU A 28 -2.02 2.97 -8.17
CA GLU A 28 -0.56 2.88 -8.37
C GLU A 28 0.16 2.21 -7.21
N LEU A 29 -0.25 2.48 -5.96
CA LEU A 29 0.30 1.83 -4.79
C LEU A 29 0.09 0.31 -4.84
N ILE A 30 -1.10 -0.14 -5.25
CA ILE A 30 -1.41 -1.56 -5.44
C ILE A 30 -0.56 -2.16 -6.56
N ARG A 31 -0.40 -1.45 -7.70
CA ARG A 31 0.48 -1.93 -8.79
C ARG A 31 1.93 -2.10 -8.34
N MET A 32 2.39 -1.25 -7.44
CA MET A 32 3.75 -1.27 -6.89
C MET A 32 3.89 -2.10 -5.60
N HIS A 33 2.90 -2.92 -5.23
CA HIS A 33 2.90 -3.64 -3.94
C HIS A 33 4.17 -4.46 -3.68
N LEU A 34 4.72 -5.14 -4.68
CA LEU A 34 5.95 -5.94 -4.54
C LEU A 34 7.15 -5.08 -4.09
N LEU A 35 7.23 -3.82 -4.52
CA LEU A 35 8.29 -2.92 -4.05
C LEU A 35 8.14 -2.65 -2.55
N VAL A 36 6.92 -2.38 -2.10
CA VAL A 36 6.61 -2.12 -0.68
C VAL A 36 6.91 -3.35 0.16
N GLU A 37 6.47 -4.54 -0.28
CA GLU A 37 6.71 -5.81 0.41
C GLU A 37 8.20 -6.14 0.48
N ASN A 38 8.92 -6.10 -0.66
CA ASN A 38 10.34 -6.43 -0.71
C ASN A 38 11.18 -5.47 0.13
N LEU A 39 10.91 -4.17 0.06
CA LEU A 39 11.63 -3.18 0.84
C LEU A 39 11.33 -3.32 2.34
N TYR A 40 10.08 -3.62 2.69
CA TYR A 40 9.71 -3.88 4.07
C TYR A 40 10.44 -5.11 4.61
N GLU A 41 10.41 -6.24 3.91
CA GLU A 41 11.07 -7.47 4.34
C GLU A 41 12.59 -7.30 4.44
N TYR A 42 13.21 -6.64 3.46
CA TYR A 42 14.62 -6.29 3.51
C TYR A 42 14.96 -5.43 4.73
N SER A 43 14.16 -4.40 5.00
CA SER A 43 14.37 -3.52 6.16
C SER A 43 14.12 -4.27 7.48
N LEU A 44 13.12 -5.14 7.53
CA LEU A 44 12.82 -5.94 8.72
C LEU A 44 13.98 -6.86 9.08
N GLN A 45 14.57 -7.54 8.09
CA GLN A 45 15.75 -8.39 8.28
C GLN A 45 16.95 -7.63 8.85
N HIS A 46 17.13 -6.36 8.45
CA HIS A 46 18.25 -5.54 8.91
C HIS A 46 17.96 -4.76 10.20
N SER A 47 16.70 -4.75 10.66
CA SER A 47 16.30 -4.11 11.93
C SER A 47 16.84 -4.81 13.18
N THR A 48 17.47 -5.98 13.03
CA THR A 48 18.18 -6.72 14.08
C THR A 48 19.70 -6.75 13.86
N SER A 49 20.22 -5.91 12.96
CA SER A 49 21.67 -5.80 12.69
C SER A 49 22.47 -5.47 13.94
N THR A 50 23.68 -6.03 14.03
CA THR A 50 24.66 -5.70 15.07
C THR A 50 25.33 -4.35 14.84
N VAL A 51 25.28 -3.83 13.61
CA VAL A 51 25.74 -2.48 13.26
C VAL A 51 24.62 -1.50 13.56
N MET A 52 24.80 -0.67 14.59
CA MET A 52 23.76 0.23 15.11
C MET A 52 23.17 1.17 14.04
N GLU A 53 24.01 1.74 13.18
CA GLU A 53 23.57 2.65 12.10
C GLU A 53 22.63 1.96 11.11
N ILE A 54 22.94 0.70 10.75
CA ILE A 54 22.10 -0.12 9.87
C ILE A 54 20.80 -0.46 10.58
N LYS A 55 20.88 -0.86 11.85
CA LYS A 55 19.72 -1.22 12.66
C LYS A 55 18.73 -0.06 12.75
N ASP A 56 19.22 1.13 13.12
CA ASP A 56 18.37 2.31 13.32
C ASP A 56 17.76 2.79 12.00
N ALA A 57 18.54 2.81 10.91
CA ALA A 57 18.03 3.13 9.58
C ALA A 57 16.94 2.14 9.15
N ALA A 58 17.19 0.84 9.31
CA ALA A 58 16.26 -0.21 8.92
C ALA A 58 14.96 -0.18 9.75
N SER A 59 15.06 -0.01 11.07
CA SER A 59 13.90 0.16 11.95
C SER A 59 13.07 1.39 11.58
N CYS A 60 13.72 2.52 11.22
CA CYS A 60 13.04 3.72 10.74
C CYS A 60 12.25 3.45 9.45
N VAL A 61 12.84 2.75 8.49
CA VAL A 61 12.17 2.39 7.23
C VAL A 61 11.00 1.43 7.47
N VAL A 62 11.15 0.43 8.34
CA VAL A 62 10.04 -0.47 8.73
C VAL A 62 8.85 0.32 9.29
N LEU A 63 9.10 1.26 10.20
CA LEU A 63 8.06 2.12 10.77
C LEU A 63 7.39 2.96 9.68
N GLN A 64 8.18 3.56 8.78
CA GLN A 64 7.65 4.39 7.69
C GLN A 64 6.83 3.59 6.66
N LEU A 65 7.17 2.32 6.42
CA LEU A 65 6.44 1.46 5.48
C LEU A 65 5.21 0.77 6.09
N SER A 66 5.03 0.78 7.41
CA SER A 66 3.96 0.05 8.09
C SER A 66 2.55 0.41 7.56
N THR A 67 2.27 1.69 7.34
CA THR A 67 1.00 2.16 6.78
C THR A 67 0.81 1.69 5.34
N LEU A 68 1.84 1.84 4.50
CA LEU A 68 1.82 1.40 3.10
C LEU A 68 1.59 -0.11 3.00
N ARG A 69 2.29 -0.90 3.82
CA ARG A 69 2.14 -2.36 3.87
C ARG A 69 0.73 -2.77 4.28
N SER A 70 0.14 -2.11 5.28
CA SER A 70 -1.24 -2.44 5.72
C SER A 70 -2.26 -2.21 4.59
N ILE A 71 -2.09 -1.13 3.83
CA ILE A 71 -2.97 -0.81 2.71
C ILE A 71 -2.82 -1.84 1.60
N VAL A 72 -1.58 -2.14 1.21
CA VAL A 72 -1.26 -3.17 0.23
C VAL A 72 -1.88 -4.51 0.61
N ASN A 73 -1.68 -4.97 1.85
CA ASN A 73 -2.21 -6.25 2.32
C ASN A 73 -3.74 -6.31 2.25
N HIS A 74 -4.42 -5.21 2.63
CA HIS A 74 -5.88 -5.13 2.55
C HIS A 74 -6.40 -5.28 1.11
N PHE A 75 -5.80 -4.58 0.15
CA PHE A 75 -6.22 -4.67 -1.25
C PHE A 75 -5.81 -5.99 -1.91
N ASN A 76 -4.64 -6.53 -1.60
CA ASN A 76 -4.21 -7.85 -2.07
C ASN A 76 -5.17 -8.95 -1.61
N ALA A 77 -5.66 -8.90 -0.36
CA ALA A 77 -6.68 -9.84 0.12
C ALA A 77 -7.99 -9.76 -0.66
N LYS A 78 -8.44 -8.55 -1.01
CA LYS A 78 -9.65 -8.35 -1.83
C LYS A 78 -9.46 -8.83 -3.26
N ILE A 79 -8.32 -8.52 -3.88
CA ILE A 79 -7.98 -8.98 -5.23
C ILE A 79 -7.92 -10.50 -5.27
N ALA A 80 -7.27 -11.14 -4.28
CA ALA A 80 -7.23 -12.60 -4.18
C ALA A 80 -8.63 -13.21 -4.03
N SER A 81 -9.50 -12.59 -3.22
CA SER A 81 -10.90 -13.01 -3.08
C SER A 81 -11.67 -12.89 -4.40
N PHE A 82 -11.53 -11.76 -5.12
CA PHE A 82 -12.15 -11.55 -6.42
C PHE A 82 -11.65 -12.56 -7.47
N SER A 83 -10.34 -12.77 -7.54
CA SER A 83 -9.70 -13.74 -8.43
C SER A 83 -10.26 -15.14 -8.22
N THR A 84 -10.40 -15.55 -6.95
CA THR A 84 -10.92 -16.86 -6.58
C THR A 84 -12.39 -17.01 -6.96
N LEU A 85 -13.23 -16.02 -6.65
CA LEU A 85 -14.67 -16.04 -6.97
C LEU A 85 -14.95 -16.09 -8.48
N ASN A 86 -14.10 -15.42 -9.27
CA ASN A 86 -14.29 -15.29 -10.72
C ASN A 86 -13.43 -16.28 -11.53
N ASN A 87 -12.65 -17.15 -10.88
CA ASN A 87 -11.72 -18.08 -11.51
C ASN A 87 -10.76 -17.40 -12.51
N VAL A 88 -10.25 -16.22 -12.15
CA VAL A 88 -9.27 -15.48 -12.96
C VAL A 88 -7.93 -15.44 -12.26
N THR A 89 -6.85 -15.53 -13.03
CA THR A 89 -5.47 -15.46 -12.52
C THR A 89 -4.89 -14.04 -12.57
N SER A 90 -5.57 -13.12 -13.24
CA SER A 90 -5.21 -11.69 -13.31
C SER A 90 -6.46 -10.83 -13.47
N LEU A 91 -6.41 -9.59 -12.99
CA LEU A 91 -7.49 -8.61 -13.10
C LEU A 91 -7.09 -7.52 -14.11
N THR A 92 -8.07 -7.05 -14.87
CA THR A 92 -7.97 -5.81 -15.64
C THR A 92 -7.94 -4.59 -14.71
N GLU A 93 -7.49 -3.45 -15.20
CA GLU A 93 -7.51 -2.18 -14.47
C GLU A 93 -8.90 -1.85 -13.89
N ASN A 94 -9.95 -2.01 -14.70
CA ASN A 94 -11.34 -1.78 -14.25
C ASN A 94 -11.74 -2.72 -13.10
N GLN A 95 -11.26 -3.97 -13.09
CA GLN A 95 -11.55 -4.92 -12.02
C GLN A 95 -10.75 -4.60 -10.73
N VAL A 96 -9.50 -4.15 -10.86
CA VAL A 96 -8.70 -3.66 -9.72
C VAL A 96 -9.34 -2.40 -9.13
N ASN A 97 -9.78 -1.47 -9.97
CA ASN A 97 -10.49 -0.27 -9.56
C ASN A 97 -11.80 -0.64 -8.85
N ALA A 98 -12.58 -1.59 -9.36
CA ALA A 98 -13.78 -2.08 -8.67
C ALA A 98 -13.48 -2.69 -7.28
N CYS A 99 -12.37 -3.42 -7.14
CA CYS A 99 -11.91 -3.91 -5.83
C CYS A 99 -11.49 -2.76 -4.88
N SER A 100 -11.05 -1.64 -5.45
CA SER A 100 -10.62 -0.42 -4.75
C SER A 100 -11.82 0.44 -4.32
N TYR A 101 -12.82 0.60 -5.20
CA TYR A 101 -14.04 1.40 -5.01
C TYR A 101 -14.91 0.97 -3.82
N ILE A 102 -14.87 -0.31 -3.42
CA ILE A 102 -15.62 -0.82 -2.26
C ILE A 102 -15.23 -0.07 -0.95
N TYR A 103 -14.10 0.63 -0.88
CA TYR A 103 -13.72 1.38 0.32
C TYR A 103 -14.20 2.84 0.35
N ILE A 104 -14.25 3.55 -0.79
CA ILE A 104 -14.63 4.98 -0.79
C ILE A 104 -16.12 5.18 -0.48
N GLU A 105 -17.00 4.26 -0.86
CA GLU A 105 -18.42 4.33 -0.50
C GLU A 105 -18.71 3.92 0.95
N LEU A 106 -17.83 3.16 1.61
CA LEU A 106 -18.00 2.71 3.00
C LEU A 106 -17.27 3.58 4.03
N SER A 107 -16.48 4.56 3.58
CA SER A 107 -15.74 5.51 4.43
C SER A 107 -16.25 6.96 4.33
N LYS A 108 -17.39 7.16 3.66
CA LYS A 108 -18.27 8.34 3.78
C LYS A 108 -19.51 7.96 4.57
#